data_AF-A0A4Q5ZD79-F1
#
_entry.id   AF-A0A4Q5ZD79-F1
#
_cell.length_a   1.000
_cell.length_b   1.000
_cell.length_c   1.000
_cell.angle_alpha   90.00
_cell.angle_beta   90.00
_cell.angle_gamma   90.00
#
_symmetry.space_group_name_H-M   'P 1'
#
loop_
_entity.id
_entity.type
_entity.pdbx_description
1 polymer ?
#
loop_
_entity_poly.entity_id
_entity_poly.type
_entity_poly.pdbx_seq_one_letter_code
_entity_poly.pdbx_strand_id
1 'polypeptide(L)'
;MIKNIQLTLLPGEADQDVSIRRYIALETGYAAKRIRGFHIDKRSIDARSRQPKIILQLTVYIDQDIEEPVAFDPGLRDVSNAPVAVIIGAGPAGLFAALRFITLGYRPLLVERGKDVRSRRRDLAAMNREGIVNPDSNYCFGEGGAGT
;
A
#
# COMPACT_ATOMS: atom_id res chain seq x y z
N MET A 1 -25.53 7.31 9.46
CA MET A 1 -25.50 6.46 8.27
C MET A 1 -24.21 6.68 7.52
N ILE A 2 -23.73 5.65 6.83
CA ILE A 2 -22.51 5.70 6.00
C ILE A 2 -22.94 5.77 4.53
N LYS A 3 -22.29 6.62 3.73
CA LYS A 3 -22.51 6.72 2.27
C LYS A 3 -21.18 6.65 1.51
N ASN A 4 -21.16 5.86 0.45
CA ASN A 4 -20.07 5.86 -0.52
C ASN A 4 -20.40 6.83 -1.66
N ILE A 5 -19.55 7.82 -1.90
CA ILE A 5 -19.73 8.81 -2.96
C ILE A 5 -18.46 8.97 -3.79
N GLN A 6 -18.60 9.58 -4.96
CA GLN A 6 -17.47 9.98 -5.79
C GLN A 6 -17.51 11.49 -6.04
N LEU A 7 -16.41 12.18 -5.81
CA LEU A 7 -16.27 13.60 -6.11
C LEU A 7 -15.20 13.82 -7.17
N THR A 8 -15.45 14.73 -8.11
CA THR A 8 -14.48 15.19 -9.10
C THR A 8 -14.15 16.65 -8.84
N LEU A 9 -12.93 16.91 -8.39
CA LEU A 9 -12.50 18.19 -7.85
C LEU A 9 -11.29 18.74 -8.63
N LEU A 10 -11.02 20.04 -8.50
CA LEU A 10 -9.73 20.59 -8.88
C LEU A 10 -8.64 20.13 -7.90
N PRO A 11 -7.37 20.05 -8.32
CA PRO A 11 -6.27 19.65 -7.45
C PRO A 11 -6.20 20.43 -6.14
N GLY A 12 -6.38 21.77 -6.19
CA GLY A 12 -6.38 22.61 -4.98
C GLY A 12 -7.60 22.40 -4.06
N GLU A 13 -8.74 22.01 -4.61
CA GLU A 13 -9.95 21.69 -3.83
C GLU A 13 -9.85 20.32 -3.17
N ALA A 14 -9.23 19.35 -3.86
CA ALA A 14 -9.02 17.99 -3.36
C ALA A 14 -7.95 17.87 -2.28
N ASP A 15 -7.20 18.94 -2.01
CA ASP A 15 -6.14 18.97 -0.99
C ASP A 15 -6.58 19.69 0.30
N GLN A 16 -7.81 20.21 0.32
CA GLN A 16 -8.36 20.96 1.45
C GLN A 16 -9.58 20.25 2.03
N ASP A 17 -9.50 19.84 3.29
CA ASP A 17 -10.61 19.18 4.01
C ASP A 17 -11.90 20.01 3.96
N VAL A 18 -11.79 21.35 4.13
CA VAL A 18 -12.94 22.28 4.07
C VAL A 18 -13.65 22.23 2.72
N SER A 19 -12.88 22.22 1.63
CA SER A 19 -13.41 22.13 0.27
C SER A 19 -14.08 20.77 0.05
N ILE A 20 -13.43 19.68 0.44
CA ILE A 20 -14.00 18.32 0.33
C ILE A 20 -15.33 18.24 1.08
N ARG A 21 -15.39 18.69 2.35
CA ARG A 21 -16.63 18.70 3.15
C ARG A 21 -17.75 19.50 2.50
N ARG A 22 -17.43 20.64 1.87
CA ARG A 22 -18.40 21.43 1.11
C ARG A 22 -18.97 20.61 -0.05
N TYR A 23 -18.12 19.95 -0.84
CA TYR A 23 -18.57 19.13 -1.96
C TYR A 23 -19.33 17.87 -1.51
N ILE A 24 -18.95 17.25 -0.37
CA ILE A 24 -19.73 16.18 0.24
C ILE A 24 -21.14 16.67 0.59
N ALA A 25 -21.27 17.85 1.22
CA ALA A 25 -22.58 18.40 1.57
C ALA A 25 -23.45 18.67 0.33
N LEU A 26 -22.85 19.20 -0.73
CA LEU A 26 -23.52 19.43 -2.02
C LEU A 26 -23.99 18.13 -2.67
N GLU A 27 -23.13 17.12 -2.73
CA GLU A 27 -23.41 15.83 -3.38
C GLU A 27 -24.44 15.01 -2.60
N THR A 28 -24.35 15.01 -1.27
CA THR A 28 -25.19 14.17 -0.42
C THR A 28 -26.52 14.82 -0.03
N GLY A 29 -26.63 16.15 -0.15
CA GLY A 29 -27.79 16.94 0.28
C GLY A 29 -27.90 17.15 1.78
N TYR A 30 -26.94 16.68 2.58
CA TYR A 30 -26.95 16.86 4.04
C TYR A 30 -26.20 18.12 4.46
N ALA A 31 -26.71 18.79 5.50
CA ALA A 31 -26.02 19.93 6.10
C ALA A 31 -24.61 19.52 6.61
N ALA A 32 -23.62 20.39 6.44
CA ALA A 32 -22.23 20.13 6.83
C ALA A 32 -22.07 19.71 8.31
N LYS A 33 -22.95 20.20 9.20
CA LYS A 33 -22.97 19.83 10.63
C LYS A 33 -23.31 18.35 10.88
N ARG A 34 -24.03 17.70 9.96
CA ARG A 34 -24.38 16.28 10.05
C ARG A 34 -23.24 15.39 9.54
N ILE A 35 -22.32 15.93 8.74
CA ILE A 35 -21.14 15.20 8.27
C ILE A 35 -20.12 15.17 9.40
N ARG A 36 -20.05 14.04 10.11
CA ARG A 36 -19.10 13.83 11.20
C ARG A 36 -17.69 13.61 10.67
N GLY A 37 -17.55 12.96 9.52
CA GLY A 37 -16.30 12.88 8.78
C GLY A 37 -16.39 12.05 7.51
N PHE A 38 -15.23 11.75 6.93
CA PHE A 38 -15.12 10.94 5.73
C PHE A 38 -13.73 10.27 5.66
N HIS A 39 -13.64 9.18 4.91
CA HIS A 39 -12.39 8.55 4.50
C HIS A 39 -12.22 8.70 2.99
N ILE A 40 -10.97 8.87 2.55
CA ILE A 40 -10.61 8.82 1.14
C ILE A 40 -10.17 7.39 0.82
N ASP A 41 -11.07 6.61 0.23
CA ASP A 41 -10.81 5.21 -0.12
C ASP A 41 -9.91 5.10 -1.35
N LYS A 42 -10.07 6.05 -2.29
CA LYS A 42 -9.25 6.14 -3.49
C LYS A 42 -9.07 7.59 -3.92
N ARG A 43 -7.84 7.94 -4.30
CA ARG A 43 -7.49 9.19 -4.96
C ARG A 43 -6.88 8.87 -6.33
N SER A 44 -7.45 9.42 -7.39
CA SER A 44 -6.95 9.28 -8.75
C SER A 44 -6.98 10.61 -9.49
N ILE A 45 -6.28 10.70 -10.62
CA ILE A 45 -6.20 11.91 -11.44
C ILE A 45 -6.70 11.62 -12.85
N ASP A 46 -7.54 12.50 -13.38
CA ASP A 46 -7.85 12.60 -14.80
C ASP A 46 -7.09 13.77 -15.40
N ALA A 47 -6.05 13.45 -16.17
CA ALA A 47 -5.16 14.43 -16.82
C ALA A 47 -5.39 14.52 -18.35
N ARG A 48 -6.54 14.05 -18.86
CA ARG A 48 -6.84 14.03 -20.30
C ARG A 48 -7.21 15.40 -20.86
N SER A 49 -7.67 16.32 -20.02
CA SER A 49 -8.06 17.67 -20.42
C SER A 49 -7.00 18.70 -20.00
N ARG A 50 -7.07 19.92 -20.57
CA ARG A 50 -6.17 21.03 -20.19
C ARG A 50 -6.17 21.31 -18.69
N GLN A 51 -7.28 21.08 -18.00
CA GLN A 51 -7.39 21.23 -16.56
C GLN A 51 -7.46 19.84 -15.91
N PRO A 52 -6.41 19.37 -15.22
CA PRO A 52 -6.46 18.09 -14.54
C PRO A 52 -7.49 18.12 -13.42
N LYS A 53 -8.15 16.98 -13.19
CA LYS A 53 -9.14 16.79 -12.13
C LYS A 53 -8.69 15.66 -11.21
N ILE A 54 -8.97 15.78 -9.93
CA ILE A 54 -8.81 14.71 -8.95
C ILE A 54 -10.15 14.05 -8.73
N ILE A 55 -10.18 12.73 -8.84
CA ILE A 55 -11.36 11.92 -8.56
C ILE A 55 -11.12 11.25 -7.20
N LEU A 56 -11.98 11.56 -6.23
CA LEU A 56 -12.00 10.98 -4.90
C LEU A 56 -13.16 10.00 -4.78
N GLN A 57 -12.89 8.78 -4.33
CA GLN A 57 -13.91 7.87 -3.83
C GLN A 57 -13.88 7.95 -2.30
N LEU A 58 -15.04 8.26 -1.71
CA LEU A 58 -15.16 8.63 -0.31
C LEU A 58 -16.21 7.79 0.41
N THR A 59 -15.85 7.32 1.60
CA THR A 59 -16.80 6.81 2.60
C THR A 59 -17.14 7.96 3.56
N VAL A 60 -18.40 8.39 3.61
CA VAL A 60 -18.87 9.56 4.37
C VAL A 60 -19.75 9.14 5.54
N TYR A 61 -19.44 9.65 6.73
CA TYR A 61 -20.15 9.37 7.97
C TYR A 61 -21.11 10.52 8.33
N ILE A 62 -22.41 10.24 8.30
CA ILE A 62 -23.48 11.22 8.54
C ILE A 62 -24.20 10.87 9.84
N ASP A 63 -24.19 11.77 10.82
CA ASP A 63 -24.74 11.57 12.18
C ASP A 63 -24.23 10.31 12.89
N GLN A 64 -23.06 9.82 12.49
CA GLN A 64 -22.36 8.68 13.08
C GLN A 64 -20.90 9.03 13.20
N ASP A 65 -20.25 8.56 14.26
CA ASP A 65 -18.82 8.76 14.43
C ASP A 65 -18.02 8.04 13.34
N ILE A 66 -16.82 8.54 13.08
CA ILE A 66 -15.91 7.92 12.12
C ILE A 66 -15.44 6.60 12.72
N GLU A 67 -15.57 5.52 11.97
CA GLU A 67 -14.95 4.25 12.31
C GLU A 67 -13.51 4.29 11.82
N GLU A 68 -12.53 4.24 12.72
CA GLU A 68 -11.12 4.14 12.34
C GLU A 68 -10.88 2.86 11.52
N PRO A 69 -10.04 2.89 10.47
CA PRO A 69 -9.69 1.69 9.74
C PRO A 69 -9.11 0.65 10.70
N VAL A 70 -9.64 -0.57 10.66
CA VAL A 70 -9.06 -1.67 11.43
C VAL A 70 -7.61 -1.85 10.98
N ALA A 71 -6.68 -1.81 11.92
CA ALA A 71 -5.28 -2.05 11.64
C ALA A 71 -5.13 -3.41 10.93
N PHE A 72 -4.22 -3.48 9.95
CA PHE A 72 -3.93 -4.73 9.27
C PHE A 72 -3.44 -5.77 10.29
N ASP A 73 -4.26 -6.77 10.57
CA ASP A 73 -3.90 -7.95 11.35
C ASP A 73 -3.83 -9.16 10.42
N PRO A 74 -2.64 -9.64 10.06
CA PRO A 74 -2.49 -10.83 9.23
C PRO A 74 -2.89 -12.12 9.96
N GLY A 75 -3.14 -12.11 11.27
CA GLY A 75 -3.44 -13.31 12.05
C GLY A 75 -2.24 -14.24 12.15
N LEU A 76 -1.09 -13.68 12.58
CA LEU A 76 0.14 -14.45 12.75
C LEU A 76 -0.04 -15.53 13.82
N ARG A 77 0.55 -16.70 13.57
CA ARG A 77 0.57 -17.82 14.50
C ARG A 77 2.01 -18.09 14.93
N ASP A 78 2.20 -18.60 16.14
CA ASP A 78 3.49 -19.21 16.49
C ASP A 78 3.67 -20.51 15.70
N VAL A 79 4.63 -20.50 14.79
CA VAL A 79 4.96 -21.63 13.90
C VAL A 79 6.33 -22.21 14.20
N SER A 80 6.93 -21.89 15.36
CA SER A 80 8.30 -22.30 15.69
C SER A 80 8.54 -23.82 15.57
N ASN A 81 7.51 -24.62 15.90
CA ASN A 81 7.53 -26.09 15.85
C ASN A 81 6.68 -26.67 14.71
N ALA A 82 6.22 -25.85 13.76
CA ALA A 82 5.38 -26.28 12.65
C ALA A 82 6.17 -26.97 11.53
N PRO A 83 5.49 -27.73 10.64
CA PRO A 83 6.10 -28.27 9.43
C PRO A 83 6.73 -27.17 8.56
N VAL A 84 7.88 -27.48 7.96
CA VAL A 84 8.66 -26.52 7.18
C VAL A 84 8.12 -26.39 5.76
N ALA A 85 7.93 -25.16 5.31
CA ALA A 85 7.67 -24.82 3.92
C ALA A 85 8.88 -24.09 3.33
N VAL A 86 9.58 -24.69 2.37
CA VAL A 86 10.74 -24.04 1.73
C VAL A 86 10.26 -23.11 0.62
N ILE A 87 10.74 -21.87 0.65
CA ILE A 87 10.38 -20.82 -0.31
C ILE A 87 11.67 -20.30 -0.94
N ILE A 88 11.77 -20.38 -2.26
CA ILE A 88 12.95 -19.94 -3.01
C ILE A 88 12.68 -18.54 -3.57
N GLY A 89 13.51 -17.58 -3.15
CA GLY A 89 13.46 -16.17 -3.52
C GLY A 89 12.83 -15.31 -2.43
N ALA A 90 13.51 -14.25 -2.01
CA ALA A 90 13.05 -13.27 -1.02
C ALA A 90 12.51 -11.97 -1.66
N GLY A 91 11.92 -12.08 -2.86
CA GLY A 91 11.15 -11.01 -3.48
C GLY A 91 9.73 -10.89 -2.92
N PRO A 92 8.89 -9.98 -3.44
CA PRO A 92 7.54 -9.76 -2.93
C PRO A 92 6.69 -11.03 -2.90
N ALA A 93 6.74 -11.84 -3.96
CA ALA A 93 6.00 -13.10 -4.01
C ALA A 93 6.43 -14.09 -2.90
N GLY A 94 7.73 -14.24 -2.66
CA GLY A 94 8.26 -15.13 -1.63
C GLY A 94 7.97 -14.63 -0.22
N LEU A 95 8.08 -13.32 0.01
CA LEU A 95 7.75 -12.69 1.30
C LEU A 95 6.26 -12.80 1.62
N PHE A 96 5.37 -12.56 0.64
CA PHE A 96 3.93 -12.74 0.81
C PHE A 96 3.56 -14.22 1.00
N ALA A 97 4.22 -15.14 0.30
CA ALA A 97 4.05 -16.57 0.52
C ALA A 97 4.45 -16.95 1.95
N ALA A 98 5.60 -16.46 2.45
CA ALA A 98 6.06 -16.71 3.81
C ALA A 98 5.07 -16.18 4.85
N LEU A 99 4.60 -14.94 4.67
CA LEU A 99 3.54 -14.36 5.51
C LEU A 99 2.30 -15.26 5.50
N ARG A 100 1.83 -15.69 4.33
CA ARG A 100 0.65 -16.55 4.21
C ARG A 100 0.87 -17.92 4.87
N PHE A 101 2.02 -18.55 4.71
CA PHE A 101 2.34 -19.83 5.35
C PHE A 101 2.28 -19.74 6.87
N ILE A 102 2.76 -18.63 7.47
CA ILE A 102 2.63 -18.40 8.91
C ILE A 102 1.16 -18.38 9.34
N THR A 103 0.30 -17.66 8.61
CA THR A 103 -1.16 -17.62 8.91
C THR A 103 -1.86 -18.97 8.76
N LEU A 104 -1.29 -19.88 7.95
CA LEU A 104 -1.77 -21.24 7.72
C LEU A 104 -1.16 -22.25 8.71
N GLY A 105 -0.24 -21.84 9.57
CA GLY A 105 0.40 -22.71 10.57
C GLY A 105 1.60 -23.50 10.06
N TYR A 106 2.31 -22.99 9.05
CA TYR A 106 3.57 -23.56 8.54
C TYR A 106 4.75 -22.66 8.88
N ARG A 107 5.93 -23.27 9.08
CA ARG A 107 7.18 -22.54 9.31
C ARG A 107 7.88 -22.26 7.98
N PRO A 108 7.85 -21.03 7.43
CA PRO A 108 8.55 -20.73 6.20
C PRO A 108 10.07 -20.76 6.41
N LEU A 109 10.78 -21.41 5.48
CA LEU A 109 12.24 -21.29 5.31
C LEU A 109 12.50 -20.58 3.98
N LEU A 110 12.84 -19.29 4.07
CA LEU A 110 13.08 -18.45 2.91
C LEU A 110 14.56 -18.51 2.52
N VAL A 111 14.84 -18.82 1.26
CA VAL A 111 16.20 -18.93 0.72
C VAL A 111 16.34 -17.96 -0.46
N GLU A 112 17.27 -17.02 -0.36
CA GLU A 112 17.59 -16.06 -1.42
C GLU A 112 19.04 -16.26 -1.86
N ARG A 113 19.28 -16.21 -3.18
CA ARG A 113 20.64 -16.37 -3.72
C ARG A 113 21.48 -15.11 -3.51
N GLY A 114 20.84 -13.95 -3.57
CA GLY A 114 21.52 -12.68 -3.42
C GLY A 114 21.68 -12.23 -1.99
N LYS A 115 22.25 -11.04 -1.83
CA LYS A 115 22.59 -10.50 -0.51
C LYS A 115 21.40 -9.81 0.16
N ASP A 116 21.55 -9.59 1.47
CA ASP A 116 20.70 -8.69 2.23
C ASP A 116 20.69 -7.28 1.61
N VAL A 117 19.61 -6.53 1.84
CA VAL A 117 19.35 -5.24 1.20
C VAL A 117 20.44 -4.22 1.48
N ARG A 118 21.09 -4.26 2.65
CA ARG A 118 22.15 -3.30 3.00
C ARG A 118 23.44 -3.64 2.25
N SER A 119 23.81 -4.92 2.20
CA SER A 119 25.00 -5.36 1.48
C SER A 119 24.84 -5.21 -0.03
N ARG A 120 23.65 -5.50 -0.57
CA ARG A 120 23.31 -5.36 -2.00
C ARG A 120 23.51 -3.95 -2.54
N ARG A 121 23.26 -2.91 -1.72
CA ARG A 121 23.51 -1.50 -2.11
C ARG A 121 24.95 -1.24 -2.56
N ARG A 122 25.93 -1.93 -1.98
CA ARG A 122 27.35 -1.78 -2.36
C ARG A 122 27.61 -2.39 -3.74
N ASP A 123 27.06 -3.57 -4.01
CA ASP A 123 27.20 -4.21 -5.33
C ASP A 123 26.49 -3.39 -6.42
N LEU A 124 25.29 -2.85 -6.12
CA LEU A 124 24.58 -1.95 -7.04
C LEU A 124 25.38 -0.67 -7.33
N ALA A 125 26.06 -0.12 -6.32
CA ALA A 125 26.90 1.05 -6.50
C ALA A 125 28.13 0.77 -7.38
N ALA A 126 28.82 -0.36 -7.17
CA ALA A 126 29.93 -0.80 -8.00
C ALA A 126 29.48 -1.03 -9.45
N MET A 127 28.33 -1.66 -9.66
CA MET A 127 27.75 -1.84 -10.99
C MET A 127 27.46 -0.50 -11.69
N ASN A 128 26.82 0.44 -11.00
CA ASN A 128 26.44 1.73 -11.59
C ASN A 128 27.64 2.66 -11.85
N ARG A 129 28.67 2.62 -11.01
CA ARG A 129 29.83 3.52 -11.13
C ARG A 129 30.99 2.94 -11.93
N GLU A 130 31.23 1.64 -11.76
CA GLU A 130 32.43 0.95 -12.26
C GLU A 130 32.08 -0.08 -13.34
N GLY A 131 30.80 -0.35 -13.59
CA GLY A 131 30.34 -1.37 -14.55
C GLY A 131 30.55 -2.81 -14.06
N ILE A 132 30.92 -2.99 -12.78
CA ILE A 132 31.21 -4.31 -12.21
C ILE A 132 29.92 -4.97 -11.76
N VAL A 133 29.50 -6.02 -12.46
CA VAL A 133 28.28 -6.77 -12.15
C VAL A 133 28.61 -7.98 -11.28
N ASN A 134 27.99 -8.06 -10.10
CA ASN A 134 27.95 -9.29 -9.32
C ASN A 134 26.78 -10.17 -9.82
N PRO A 135 27.01 -11.39 -10.32
CA PRO A 135 25.96 -12.22 -10.91
C PRO A 135 24.90 -12.67 -9.89
N ASP A 136 25.23 -12.71 -8.60
CA ASP A 136 24.31 -13.11 -7.53
C ASP A 136 23.72 -11.92 -6.76
N SER A 137 24.21 -10.70 -6.96
CA SER A 137 23.76 -9.50 -6.22
C SER A 137 23.67 -8.30 -7.16
N ASN A 138 22.47 -8.07 -7.71
CA ASN A 138 22.23 -7.08 -8.76
C ASN A 138 20.76 -6.61 -8.76
N TYR A 139 20.27 -5.96 -9.81
CA TYR A 139 18.87 -5.51 -9.87
C TYR A 139 17.85 -6.65 -9.82
N CYS A 140 18.23 -7.87 -10.19
CA CYS A 140 17.32 -9.01 -10.19
C CYS A 140 17.37 -9.83 -8.90
N PHE A 141 18.53 -9.89 -8.24
CA PHE A 141 18.78 -10.83 -7.14
C PHE A 141 19.20 -10.16 -5.83
N GLY A 142 18.67 -10.70 -4.73
CA GLY A 142 18.87 -10.26 -3.35
C GLY A 142 17.57 -9.99 -2.60
N GLU A 143 17.69 -9.62 -1.32
CA GLU A 143 16.55 -9.32 -0.46
C GLU A 143 15.64 -8.26 -1.10
N GLY A 144 14.34 -8.52 -1.09
CA GLY A 144 13.32 -7.68 -1.74
C GLY A 144 13.20 -7.89 -3.26
N GLY A 145 14.09 -8.68 -3.86
CA GLY A 145 14.08 -9.01 -5.29
C GLY A 145 14.17 -7.76 -6.17
N ALA A 146 13.54 -7.81 -7.35
CA ALA A 146 13.56 -6.71 -8.32
C ALA A 146 12.73 -5.48 -7.93
N GLY A 147 11.92 -5.56 -6.87
CA GLY A 147 11.13 -4.43 -6.38
C GLY A 147 11.87 -3.52 -5.40
N THR A 148 13.16 -3.81 -5.13
CA THR A 148 14.03 -3.13 -4.16
C THR A 148 15.31 -2.69 -4.83
#